data_AF-A0A380WU67-F1
#
_entry.id   AF-A0A380WU67-F1
#
_cell.length_a   1.000
_cell.length_b   1.000
_cell.length_c   1.000
_cell.angle_alpha   90.00
_cell.angle_beta   90.00
_cell.angle_gamma   90.00
#
_symmetry.space_group_name_H-M   'P 1'
#
loop_
_entity.id
_entity.type
_entity.pdbx_description
1 polymer ?
#
loop_
_entity_poly.entity_id
_entity_poly.type
_entity_poly.pdbx_seq_one_letter_code
_entity_poly.pdbx_strand_id
1 'polypeptide(L)' 'MENKYYDEALEFVIKEFEEDSGISYLGDYEGYEVYRIKDSDENNFLVDEYILANEDGLAKSYYH' A
#
# COMPACT_ATOMS: atom_id res chain seq x y z
N MET A 1 -16.53 -0.11 -5.84
CA MET A 1 -16.29 1.21 -5.24
C MET A 1 -15.03 1.73 -5.88
N GLU A 2 -15.04 2.99 -6.31
CA GLU A 2 -13.85 3.67 -6.81
C GLU A 2 -13.07 4.11 -5.56
N ASN A 3 -11.87 3.57 -5.35
CA ASN A 3 -11.04 3.92 -4.20
C ASN A 3 -10.32 5.22 -4.50
N LYS A 4 -10.54 6.24 -3.66
CA LYS A 4 -10.20 7.63 -3.99
C LYS A 4 -8.69 7.85 -4.06
N TYR A 5 -7.93 7.14 -3.25
CA TYR A 5 -6.48 7.31 -3.12
C TYR A 5 -5.68 6.20 -3.81
N TYR A 6 -6.30 5.39 -4.68
CA TYR A 6 -5.65 4.24 -5.31
C TYR A 6 -4.49 4.62 -6.22
N ASP A 7 -4.69 5.60 -7.11
CA ASP A 7 -3.63 6.06 -8.03
C ASP A 7 -2.44 6.63 -7.26
N GLU A 8 -2.70 7.42 -6.20
CA GLU A 8 -1.65 7.98 -5.34
C GLU A 8 -0.86 6.87 -4.62
N ALA A 9 -1.56 5.88 -4.05
CA ALA A 9 -0.93 4.72 -3.41
C ALA A 9 -0.10 3.91 -4.42
N LEU A 10 -0.58 3.74 -5.65
CA LEU A 10 0.12 3.03 -6.71
C LEU A 10 1.39 3.79 -7.16
N GLU A 11 1.30 5.09 -7.39
CA GLU A 11 2.44 5.94 -7.76
C GLU A 11 3.52 5.93 -6.67
N PHE A 12 3.13 5.97 -5.39
CA PHE A 12 4.06 5.87 -4.27
C PHE A 12 4.81 4.54 -4.26
N VAL A 13 4.11 3.43 -4.49
CA VAL A 13 4.74 2.10 -4.53
C VAL A 13 5.73 1.99 -5.69
N ILE A 14 5.33 2.39 -6.90
CA ILE A 14 6.22 2.36 -8.07
C ILE A 14 7.48 3.19 -7.84
N LYS A 15 7.33 4.35 -7.18
CA LYS A 15 8.45 5.26 -6.91
C LYS A 15 9.40 4.75 -5.82
N GLU A 16 8.86 4.27 -4.69
CA GLU A 16 9.67 3.90 -3.53
C GLU A 16 10.31 2.51 -3.66
N PHE A 17 9.64 1.60 -4.37
CA PHE A 17 10.09 0.22 -4.50
C PHE A 17 10.75 -0.07 -5.86
N GLU A 18 10.71 0.88 -6.81
CA GLU A 18 11.19 0.71 -8.20
C GLU A 18 10.67 -0.58 -8.88
N GLU A 19 9.56 -1.13 -8.37
CA GLU A 19 8.98 -2.41 -8.77
C GLU A 19 7.54 -2.23 -9.26
N ASP A 20 7.16 -3.04 -10.26
CA ASP A 20 5.78 -3.18 -10.72
C ASP A 20 5.00 -4.05 -9.72
N SER A 21 4.88 -3.54 -8.49
CA SER A 21 4.25 -4.25 -7.38
C SER A 21 2.74 -4.06 -7.38
N GLY A 22 2.02 -5.17 -7.24
CA GLY A 22 0.56 -5.17 -7.19
C GLY A 22 0.06 -4.67 -5.83
N ILE A 23 -0.78 -3.63 -5.84
CA ILE A 23 -1.47 -3.16 -4.63
C ILE A 23 -2.88 -3.77 -4.53
N SER A 24 -3.35 -4.00 -3.31
CA SER A 24 -4.70 -4.48 -3.04
C SER A 24 -5.34 -3.67 -1.93
N TYR A 25 -6.49 -3.06 -2.19
CA TYR A 25 -7.25 -2.34 -1.17
C TYR A 25 -7.82 -3.31 -0.13
N LEU A 26 -7.68 -2.97 1.15
CA LEU A 26 -8.12 -3.78 2.29
C LEU A 26 -9.31 -3.20 3.05
N GLY A 27 -9.56 -1.89 2.95
CA GLY A 27 -10.62 -1.22 3.69
C GLY A 27 -10.17 0.11 4.28
N ASP A 28 -11.06 0.74 5.02
CA ASP A 28 -10.77 1.96 5.78
C ASP A 28 -10.42 1.64 7.24
N TYR A 29 -9.37 2.26 7.76
CA TYR A 29 -8.94 2.16 9.15
C TYR A 29 -8.59 3.55 9.71
N GLU A 30 -9.31 3.99 10.75
CA GLU A 30 -9.10 5.28 11.42
C GLU A 30 -9.02 6.51 10.47
N GLY A 31 -9.80 6.49 9.38
CA GLY A 31 -9.81 7.58 8.39
C GLY A 31 -8.77 7.45 7.29
N TYR A 32 -8.06 6.32 7.22
CA TYR A 32 -7.13 5.99 6.15
C TYR A 32 -7.68 4.86 5.29
N GLU A 33 -7.61 4.99 3.97
CA GLU A 33 -7.71 3.86 3.05
C GLU A 33 -6.44 3.01 3.17
N VAL A 34 -6.59 1.73 3.48
CA VAL A 34 -5.50 0.78 3.67
C VAL A 34 -5.30 -0.02 2.39
N TYR A 35 -4.07 -0.01 1.88
CA TYR A 35 -3.64 -0.80 0.72
C TYR A 35 -2.52 -1.73 1.15
N ARG A 36 -2.59 -3.00 0.76
CA ARG A 36 -1.51 -3.98 0.91
C ARG A 36 -0.66 -4.00 -0.33
N ILE A 37 0.66 -3.95 -0.14
CA ILE A 37 1.64 -4.18 -1.20
C ILE A 37 1.90 -5.70 -1.24
N LYS A 38 1.64 -6.34 -2.38
CA LYS A 38 2.11 -7.71 -2.59
C LYS A 38 3.50 -7.67 -3.19
N ASP A 39 4.48 -7.91 -2.34
CA ASP A 39 5.82 -8.20 -2.79
C ASP A 39 5.87 -9.63 -3.39
N SER A 40 6.40 -9.75 -4.61
CA SER A 40 6.52 -11.05 -5.30
C SER A 40 7.86 -11.75 -5.05
N ASP A 41 8.65 -11.32 -4.07
CA ASP A 41 9.89 -12.00 -3.78
C ASP A 41 9.63 -13.30 -2.98
N GLU A 42 9.87 -14.44 -3.64
CA GLU A 42 9.74 -15.79 -3.09
C GLU A 42 10.64 -16.04 -1.84
N ASN A 43 11.50 -15.10 -1.46
CA ASN A 43 12.41 -15.20 -0.32
C ASN A 43 11.84 -14.59 0.98
N ASN A 44 10.76 -15.21 1.47
CA ASN A 44 10.60 -15.59 2.88
C ASN A 44 11.17 -14.66 3.97
N PHE A 45 10.56 -13.49 4.18
CA PHE A 45 10.29 -12.95 5.53
C PHE A 45 9.06 -12.05 5.42
N LEU A 46 7.86 -12.62 5.57
CA LEU A 46 6.58 -11.92 5.43
C LEU A 46 6.46 -10.79 6.46
N VAL A 47 6.87 -9.57 6.08
CA VAL A 47 6.36 -8.34 6.65
C VAL A 47 5.28 -7.89 5.69
N ASP A 48 4.02 -7.96 6.09
CA ASP A 48 2.97 -7.38 5.26
C ASP A 48 3.15 -5.86 5.28
N GLU A 49 3.43 -5.31 4.11
CA GLU A 49 3.62 -3.88 3.92
C GLU A 49 2.31 -3.22 3.51
N TYR A 50 1.97 -2.14 4.22
CA TYR A 50 0.73 -1.41 4.01
C TYR A 50 1.00 0.05 3.69
N ILE A 51 0.22 0.58 2.76
CA ILE A 51 0.08 2.01 2.52
C ILE A 51 -1.24 2.46 3.13
N LEU A 52 -1.15 3.47 3.98
CA LEU A 52 -2.27 4.20 4.55
C LEU A 52 -2.41 5.50 3.76
N ALA A 53 -3.55 5.73 3.15
CA ALA A 53 -3.80 6.91 2.35
C ALA A 53 -5.00 7.69 2.87
N ASN A 54 -4.83 9.00 3.01
CA ASN A 54 -5.93 9.91 3.29
C ASN A 54 -5.66 11.29 2.67
N GLU A 55 -6.52 12.26 2.98
CA GLU A 55 -6.37 13.64 2.52
C GLU A 55 -5.12 14.37 3.03
N ASP A 56 -4.48 13.89 4.10
CA ASP A 56 -3.19 14.41 4.59
C ASP A 56 -1.99 13.82 3.82
N GLY A 57 -2.16 12.67 3.16
CA GLY A 57 -1.14 12.05 2.31
C GLY A 57 -1.03 10.54 2.48
N LEU A 58 0.15 10.01 2.19
CA LEU A 58 0.47 8.58 2.20
C LEU A 58 1.46 8.26 3.32
N ALA A 59 1.19 7.20 4.07
CA ALA A 59 2.10 6.70 5.10
C ALA A 59 2.34 5.19 4.91
N LYS A 60 3.59 4.78 5.12
CA LYS A 60 4.00 3.38 5.09
C LYS A 60 3.90 2.79 6.49
N SER A 61 3.23 1.66 6.62
CA SER A 61 3.14 0.90 7.87
C SER A 61 3.58 -0.54 7.65
N TYR A 62 4.29 -1.09 8.63
CA TYR A 62 4.82 -2.44 8.62
C TYR A 62 4.12 -3.23 9.72
N TYR A 63 3.53 -4.38 9.38
CA TYR A 63 3.04 -5.34 10.38
C TYR A 63 3.91 -6.60 10.30
N HIS A 64 4.47 -6.99 11.45
CA HIS A 64 5.24 -8.22 11.62
C HIS A 64 4.35 -9.36 12.09
#